data_AF-A0A929Z597-F1
#
_entry.id   AF-A0A929Z597-F1
#
_cell.length_a   1.000
_cell.length_b   1.000
_cell.length_c   1.000
_cell.angle_alpha   90.00
_cell.angle_beta   90.00
_cell.angle_gamma   90.00
#
_symmetry.space_group_name_H-M   'P 1'
#
loop_
_entity.id
_entity.type
_entity.pdbx_description
1 polymer ?
#
loop_
_entity_poly.entity_id
_entity_poly.type
_entity_poly.pdbx_seq_one_letter_code
_entity_poly.pdbx_strand_id
1 'polypeptide(L)'
;MAAPSPTLFVLIGPTAVGKTELSLRLAEFLHCPIVNVDSRQLYRDLPIGTAAPTAAQQARVPHHFVGSLGLTDYYSAARFEEEALA
;
A
#
# COMPACT_ATOMS: atom_id res chain seq x y z
N MET A 1 10.19 -7.32 -30.87
CA MET A 1 9.72 -8.09 -29.69
C MET A 1 9.18 -7.07 -28.70
N ALA A 2 7.98 -7.27 -28.15
CA ALA A 2 7.46 -6.37 -27.12
C ALA A 2 8.36 -6.42 -25.89
N ALA A 3 8.58 -5.27 -25.24
CA ALA A 3 9.26 -5.25 -23.95
C ALA A 3 8.49 -6.14 -22.95
N PRO A 4 9.18 -6.85 -22.04
CA PRO A 4 8.49 -7.65 -21.04
C PRO A 4 7.61 -6.77 -20.16
N SER A 5 6.39 -7.23 -19.88
CA SER A 5 5.47 -6.56 -18.96
C SER A 5 6.10 -6.48 -17.56
N PRO A 6 5.91 -5.38 -16.82
CA PRO A 6 6.40 -5.28 -15.45
C PRO A 6 5.79 -6.37 -14.58
N THR A 7 6.57 -6.87 -13.61
CA THR A 7 6.13 -7.91 -12.66
C THR A 7 5.50 -7.27 -11.44
N LEU A 8 4.31 -7.71 -11.06
CA LEU A 8 3.61 -7.29 -9.84
C LEU A 8 3.64 -8.41 -8.80
N PHE A 9 4.19 -8.13 -7.62
CA PHE A 9 4.14 -9.02 -6.47
C PHE A 9 2.91 -8.67 -5.61
N VAL A 10 2.05 -9.65 -5.36
CA VAL A 10 0.82 -9.46 -4.58
C VAL A 10 0.93 -10.20 -3.25
N LEU A 11 0.96 -9.44 -2.15
CA LEU A 11 1.02 -9.99 -0.79
C LEU A 11 -0.32 -9.85 -0.07
N ILE A 12 -1.10 -10.94 -0.04
CA ILE A 12 -2.40 -11.00 0.65
C ILE A 12 -2.35 -11.88 1.90
N GLY A 13 -3.34 -11.71 2.78
CA GLY A 13 -3.51 -12.52 4.00
C GLY A 13 -4.32 -11.79 5.07
N PRO A 14 -4.73 -12.47 6.16
CA PRO A 14 -5.56 -11.86 7.20
C PRO A 14 -4.84 -10.72 7.94
N THR A 15 -5.60 -9.87 8.63
CA THR A 15 -5.02 -8.82 9.49
C THR A 15 -4.15 -9.45 10.58
N ALA A 16 -3.09 -8.74 10.99
CA ALA A 16 -2.15 -9.15 12.03
C ALA A 16 -1.24 -10.37 11.74
N VAL A 17 -1.21 -10.91 10.51
CA VAL A 17 -0.25 -11.98 10.13
C VAL A 17 1.18 -11.48 9.80
N GLY A 18 1.46 -10.19 10.00
CA GLY A 18 2.80 -9.62 9.77
C GLY A 18 3.11 -9.16 8.34
N LYS A 19 2.09 -8.97 7.49
CA LYS A 19 2.27 -8.57 6.07
C LYS A 19 3.09 -7.29 5.90
N THR A 20 2.87 -6.28 6.73
CA THR A 20 3.55 -4.98 6.60
C THR A 20 5.06 -5.10 6.75
N GLU A 21 5.55 -5.86 7.72
CA GLU A 21 7.00 -6.04 7.89
C GLU A 21 7.58 -6.89 6.76
N LEU A 22 6.85 -7.91 6.30
CA LEU A 22 7.27 -8.72 5.15
C LEU A 22 7.32 -7.89 3.86
N SER A 23 6.32 -7.03 3.60
CA SER A 23 6.31 -6.17 2.42
C SER A 23 7.47 -5.19 2.41
N LEU A 24 7.83 -4.62 3.56
CA LEU A 24 8.99 -3.73 3.69
C LEU A 24 10.29 -4.44 3.33
N ARG A 25 10.53 -5.63 3.90
CA ARG A 25 11.73 -6.43 3.60
C ARG A 25 11.81 -6.83 2.13
N LEU A 26 10.67 -7.21 1.54
CA LEU A 26 10.60 -7.54 0.11
C LEU A 26 10.87 -6.31 -0.76
N ALA A 27 10.27 -5.17 -0.43
CA ALA A 27 10.44 -3.92 -1.18
C ALA A 27 11.88 -3.39 -1.11
N GLU A 28 12.52 -3.47 0.05
CA GLU A 28 13.93 -3.13 0.23
C GLU A 28 14.83 -4.04 -0.62
N PHE A 29 14.58 -5.35 -0.59
CA PHE A 29 15.35 -6.34 -1.34
C PHE A 29 15.17 -6.22 -2.86
N LEU A 30 13.94 -5.96 -3.32
CA LEU A 30 13.61 -5.83 -4.74
C LEU A 30 13.79 -4.40 -5.28
N HIS A 31 14.12 -3.44 -4.40
CA HIS A 31 14.21 -2.01 -4.71
C HIS A 31 12.95 -1.48 -5.40
N CYS A 32 11.78 -1.85 -4.90
CA CYS A 32 10.48 -1.50 -5.47
C CYS A 32 9.61 -0.71 -4.48
N PRO A 33 8.66 0.11 -4.98
CA PRO A 33 7.68 0.76 -4.12
C PRO A 33 6.64 -0.25 -3.59
N ILE A 34 5.91 0.16 -2.56
CA ILE A 34 4.75 -0.57 -2.02
C ILE A 34 3.47 0.14 -2.44
N VAL A 35 2.51 -0.61 -2.98
CA VAL A 35 1.15 -0.15 -3.22
C VAL A 35 0.26 -0.69 -2.10
N ASN A 36 -0.23 0.18 -1.22
CA ASN A 36 -1.19 -0.22 -0.18
C ASN A 36 -2.55 -0.56 -0.81
N VAL A 37 -3.09 -1.73 -0.47
CA VAL A 37 -4.38 -2.24 -0.96
C VAL A 37 -5.40 -2.41 0.19
N ASP A 38 -5.12 -1.91 1.39
CA ASP A 38 -6.06 -1.90 2.51
C ASP A 38 -6.94 -0.64 2.46
N SER A 39 -8.24 -0.84 2.22
CA SER A 39 -9.25 0.21 2.10
C SER A 39 -9.37 1.15 3.31
N ARG A 40 -8.92 0.72 4.50
CA ARG A 40 -8.99 1.51 5.73
C ARG A 40 -7.71 2.32 5.95
N GLN A 41 -6.56 1.78 5.56
CA GLN A 41 -5.27 2.50 5.67
C GLN A 41 -5.12 3.68 4.70
N LEU A 42 -6.05 3.83 3.75
CA LEU A 42 -6.17 5.00 2.89
C LEU A 42 -6.44 6.30 3.68
N TYR A 43 -7.06 6.22 4.86
CA TYR A 43 -7.54 7.38 5.62
C TYR A 43 -6.50 7.83 6.66
N ARG A 44 -6.00 9.06 6.55
CA ARG A 44 -4.92 9.61 7.41
C ARG A 44 -5.32 9.80 8.87
N ASP A 45 -6.61 9.90 9.15
CA ASP A 45 -7.13 10.25 10.47
C ASP A 45 -7.31 9.03 11.39
N LEU A 46 -7.09 7.79 10.90
CA LEU A 46 -7.31 6.55 11.65
C LEU A 46 -6.08 5.62 11.80
N PRO A 47 -4.84 6.12 11.92
CA PRO A 47 -3.64 5.29 11.74
C PRO A 47 -3.49 4.16 12.76
N ILE A 48 -3.97 4.37 14.00
CA ILE A 48 -3.88 3.37 15.08
C ILE A 48 -4.88 2.25 14.85
N GLY A 49 -6.15 2.58 14.60
CA GLY A 49 -7.22 1.60 14.45
C GLY A 49 -7.09 0.73 13.20
N THR A 50 -6.39 1.22 12.17
CA THR A 50 -6.16 0.52 10.91
C THR A 50 -4.80 -0.18 10.85
N ALA A 51 -3.99 -0.07 11.91
CA ALA A 51 -2.60 -0.52 11.93
C ALA A 51 -1.80 -0.03 10.69
N ALA A 52 -2.00 1.24 10.31
CA ALA A 52 -1.30 1.84 9.19
C ALA A 52 0.23 1.81 9.44
N PRO A 53 1.06 1.67 8.40
CA PRO A 53 2.50 1.70 8.57
C PRO A 53 2.92 3.05 9.18
N THR A 54 3.79 2.99 10.18
CA THR A 54 4.33 4.17 10.87
C THR A 54 5.16 5.05 9.94
N ALA A 55 5.40 6.30 10.31
CA ALA A 55 6.28 7.20 9.55
C ALA A 55 7.70 6.61 9.34
N ALA A 56 8.23 5.93 10.36
CA ALA A 56 9.53 5.24 10.26
C ALA A 56 9.51 4.09 9.23
N GLN A 57 8.40 3.35 9.15
CA GLN A 57 8.23 2.30 8.15
C GLN A 57 8.05 2.89 6.74
N GLN A 58 7.26 3.96 6.60
CA GLN A 58 7.06 4.65 5.34
C GLN A 58 8.34 5.32 4.82
N ALA A 59 9.28 5.68 5.70
CA ALA A 59 10.57 6.23 5.31
C ALA A 59 11.54 5.19 4.73
N ARG A 60 11.29 3.89 4.92
CA ARG A 60 12.19 2.81 4.44
C ARG A 60 12.11 2.65 2.92
N VAL A 61 10.91 2.75 2.36
CA VAL A 61 10.63 2.60 0.92
C VAL A 61 9.44 3.47 0.52
N PRO A 62 9.29 3.89 -0.74
CA PRO A 62 8.12 4.63 -1.19
C PRO A 62 6.83 3.83 -0.97
N HIS A 63 5.80 4.48 -0.40
CA HIS A 63 4.47 3.92 -0.22
C HIS A 63 3.44 4.73 -0.98
N HIS A 64 2.60 4.05 -1.75
CA HIS A 64 1.41 4.63 -2.37
C HIS A 64 0.17 4.26 -1.54
N PHE A 65 -0.82 5.15 -1.55
CA PHE A 65 -2.15 4.92 -0.95
C PHE A 65 -2.17 4.71 0.58
N VAL A 66 -1.21 5.26 1.32
CA VAL A 66 -1.28 5.30 2.79
C VAL A 66 -1.64 6.71 3.23
N GLY A 67 -2.76 6.86 3.94
CA GLY A 67 -3.22 8.17 4.44
C GLY A 67 -3.45 9.21 3.33
N SER A 68 -3.75 8.79 2.10
CA SER A 68 -3.99 9.70 0.97
C SER A 68 -5.34 10.43 1.08
N LEU A 69 -6.27 9.93 1.88
CA LEU A 69 -7.63 10.44 2.03
C LEU A 69 -7.88 11.04 3.42
N GLY A 70 -8.76 12.03 3.48
CA GLY A 70 -9.37 12.51 4.72
C GLY A 70 -10.54 11.64 5.12
N LEU A 71 -10.87 11.61 6.41
CA LEU A 71 -11.87 10.72 7.00
C LEU A 71 -13.24 10.71 6.29
N THR A 72 -13.65 11.85 5.73
CA THR A 72 -14.93 12.02 5.06
C THR A 72 -14.88 11.83 3.54
N ASP A 73 -13.69 11.62 2.97
CA ASP A 73 -13.52 11.46 1.54
C ASP A 73 -14.13 10.13 1.08
N TYR A 74 -14.88 10.18 -0.01
CA TYR A 74 -15.42 8.96 -0.61
C TYR A 74 -14.36 8.21 -1.40
N TYR A 75 -14.34 6.89 -1.27
CA TYR A 75 -13.47 6.01 -2.06
C TYR A 75 -14.15 4.70 -2.43
N SER A 76 -13.74 4.11 -3.56
CA SER A 76 -14.32 2.87 -4.09
C SER A 76 -13.25 2.01 -4.77
N ALA A 77 -13.58 0.74 -5.03
CA ALA A 77 -12.71 -0.17 -5.78
C ALA A 77 -12.42 0.33 -7.21
N ALA A 78 -13.40 0.95 -7.87
CA ALA A 78 -13.24 1.54 -9.20
C ALA A 78 -12.22 2.70 -9.18
N ARG A 79 -12.30 3.59 -8.19
CA ARG A 79 -11.31 4.67 -8.02
C ARG A 79 -9.91 4.12 -7.78
N PHE A 80 -9.81 3.08 -6.94
CA PHE A 80 -8.52 2.43 -6.69
C PHE A 80 -7.92 1.84 -7.98
N GLU A 81 -8.72 1.16 -8.80
CA GLU A 81 -8.26 0.61 -10.07
C GLU A 81 -7.77 1.71 -11.02
N GLU A 82 -8.56 2.78 -11.20
CA GLU A 82 -8.20 3.91 -12.04
C GLU A 82 -6.90 4.58 -11.57
N GLU A 83 -6.76 4.87 -10.26
CA GLU A 83 -5.58 5.53 -9.70
C GLU A 83 -4.34 4.63 -9.67
N ALA A 84 -4.49 3.32 -9.50
CA ALA A 84 -3.36 2.39 -9.47
C ALA A 84 -2.79 2.07 -10.86
N LEU A 85 -3.57 2.30 -11.91
CA LEU A 85 -3.18 2.06 -13.31
C LEU A 85 -2.73 3.33 -14.05
N ALA A 86 -2.92 4.52 -13.47
CA ALA A 86 -2.54 5.82 -14.02
C ALA A 86 -1.02 6.08 -13.92
#